data_AF-A0A395P1C0-F1
#
_entry.id   AF-A0A395P1C0-F1
#
_cell.length_a   1.000
_cell.length_b   1.000
_cell.length_c   1.000
_cell.angle_alpha   90.00
_cell.angle_beta   90.00
_cell.angle_gamma   90.00
#
_symmetry.space_group_name_H-M   'P 1'
#
loop_
_entity.id
_entity.type
_entity.pdbx_description
1 polymer ?
#
loop_
_entity_poly.entity_id
_entity_poly.type
_entity_poly.pdbx_seq_one_letter_code
_entity_poly.pdbx_strand_id
1 'polypeptide(L)'
;MPIANYGVWKAQPLSYSYETRREDEVSPHLYLKFSNGKAGKAQAAINIKSGDTRDSRLVYWVVPALDHPIISELQALEDGFHSLQGASGRQSGNLRLDYIRGNLFQKRTGRILPHDIPGENNDIIDVLKPIIDEGISRKATIYLYGSRFDDGKGIHNVHMNQGSPRKFQKDNGVRQDGGFFLQFEDDWKAIFLGFASQAVHTKDGPPNPGDPIPQCGYKTWADFLDPEVPAEERENNDVTDTPVLISQALVNPPGPDNQPGIKPEAVFLTNRTAQTVDLTGWKIRNQAGQFEELPSGATLTAEGVSKEFRVPNCPLSNQGGVITLLNAQGFKVHGVSYTKVQAKREGSVVSFE
;
A
#
# COMPACT_ATOMS: atom_id res chain seq x y z
N MET A 1 -17.53 3.91 9.27
CA MET A 1 -16.92 3.60 10.57
C MET A 1 -15.71 2.73 10.31
N PRO A 2 -14.53 3.12 10.78
CA PRO A 2 -13.34 2.29 10.67
C PRO A 2 -13.59 0.88 11.20
N ILE A 3 -12.90 -0.12 10.65
CA ILE A 3 -12.96 -1.49 11.17
C ILE A 3 -12.54 -1.52 12.66
N ALA A 4 -13.22 -2.33 13.46
CA ALA A 4 -12.96 -2.44 14.89
C ALA A 4 -11.69 -3.26 15.16
N ASN A 5 -11.03 -3.02 16.29
CA ASN A 5 -9.87 -3.79 16.75
C ASN A 5 -8.77 -3.95 15.70
N TYR A 6 -8.49 -2.88 14.94
CA TYR A 6 -7.44 -2.92 13.90
C TYR A 6 -6.06 -3.09 14.52
N GLY A 7 -5.22 -3.93 13.91
CA GLY A 7 -3.84 -4.12 14.35
C GLY A 7 -3.04 -5.05 13.45
N VAL A 8 -1.84 -5.39 13.92
CA VAL A 8 -0.91 -6.33 13.30
C VAL A 8 -0.60 -7.47 14.25
N TRP A 9 -0.53 -8.69 13.72
CA TRP A 9 -0.19 -9.88 14.48
C TRP A 9 1.12 -10.49 13.99
N LYS A 10 2.15 -10.49 14.84
CA LYS A 10 3.41 -11.20 14.59
C LYS A 10 3.29 -12.64 15.09
N ALA A 11 3.52 -13.61 14.21
CA ALA A 11 3.26 -15.02 14.47
C ALA A 11 4.10 -15.94 13.57
N GLN A 12 3.95 -17.25 13.74
CA GLN A 12 4.48 -18.27 12.85
C GLN A 12 3.32 -19.02 12.15
N PRO A 13 3.28 -19.08 10.81
CA PRO A 13 2.25 -19.85 10.09
C PRO A 13 2.48 -21.35 10.30
N LEU A 14 1.39 -22.12 10.48
CA LEU A 14 1.47 -23.55 10.80
C LEU A 14 0.82 -24.45 9.75
N SER A 15 -0.37 -24.05 9.28
CA SER A 15 -1.20 -24.83 8.35
C SER A 15 -2.34 -23.94 7.86
N TYR A 16 -2.95 -24.26 6.74
CA TYR A 16 -4.18 -23.61 6.30
C TYR A 16 -5.23 -24.63 5.89
N SER A 17 -6.48 -24.19 5.88
CA SER A 17 -7.61 -24.83 5.21
C SER A 17 -8.33 -23.77 4.40
N TYR A 18 -9.18 -24.16 3.46
CA TYR A 18 -9.99 -23.22 2.69
C TYR A 18 -11.36 -23.82 2.45
N GLU A 19 -12.36 -22.96 2.36
CA GLU A 19 -13.71 -23.35 1.97
C GLU A 19 -13.81 -23.36 0.45
N THR A 20 -14.47 -24.38 -0.06
CA THR A 20 -14.91 -24.43 -1.45
C THR A 20 -16.21 -23.66 -1.62
N ARG A 21 -16.54 -23.32 -2.86
CA ARG A 21 -17.83 -22.70 -3.21
C ARG A 21 -19.04 -23.51 -2.74
N ARG A 22 -18.90 -24.85 -2.60
CA ARG A 22 -19.98 -25.71 -2.11
C ARG A 22 -20.18 -25.61 -0.59
N GLU A 23 -19.15 -25.14 0.12
CA GLU A 23 -19.15 -24.99 1.58
C GLU A 23 -19.58 -23.58 1.99
N ASP A 24 -19.19 -22.54 1.23
CA ASP A 24 -19.72 -21.18 1.34
C ASP A 24 -19.90 -20.56 -0.06
N GLU A 25 -21.16 -20.34 -0.46
CA GLU A 25 -21.51 -19.74 -1.76
C GLU A 25 -21.36 -18.22 -1.79
N VAL A 26 -21.27 -17.57 -0.62
CA VAL A 26 -21.36 -16.12 -0.45
C VAL A 26 -19.98 -15.50 -0.31
N SER A 27 -19.12 -16.01 0.57
CA SER A 27 -17.79 -15.43 0.82
C SER A 27 -16.84 -16.47 1.39
N PRO A 28 -16.42 -17.48 0.61
CA PRO A 28 -15.48 -18.49 1.09
C PRO A 28 -14.19 -17.82 1.61
N HIS A 29 -13.59 -18.44 2.63
CA HIS A 29 -12.34 -17.99 3.23
C HIS A 29 -11.22 -19.03 3.15
N LEU A 30 -9.99 -18.53 3.11
CA LEU A 30 -8.82 -19.28 3.52
C LEU A 30 -8.59 -19.02 5.01
N TYR A 31 -8.54 -20.09 5.79
CA TYR A 31 -8.24 -20.07 7.22
C TYR A 31 -6.79 -20.46 7.46
N LEU A 32 -5.94 -19.47 7.72
CA LEU A 32 -4.55 -19.70 8.09
C LEU A 32 -4.41 -19.86 9.60
N LYS A 33 -4.00 -21.04 10.07
CA LYS A 33 -3.67 -21.28 11.48
C LYS A 33 -2.22 -20.87 11.76
N PHE A 34 -2.01 -20.18 12.87
CA PHE A 34 -0.70 -19.69 13.27
C PHE A 34 -0.46 -19.83 14.79
N SER A 35 0.82 -19.84 15.17
CA SER A 35 1.30 -19.79 16.57
C SER A 35 1.80 -18.39 16.89
N ASN A 36 1.47 -17.86 18.07
CA ASN A 36 1.92 -16.55 18.54
C ASN A 36 2.71 -16.63 19.85
N GLY A 37 3.34 -17.78 20.12
CA GLY A 37 4.08 -18.02 21.36
C GLY A 37 3.22 -18.27 22.61
N LYS A 38 1.89 -18.19 22.52
CA LYS A 38 0.95 -18.52 23.61
C LYS A 38 0.35 -19.92 23.43
N ALA A 39 -0.14 -20.51 24.51
CA ALA A 39 -0.84 -21.80 24.47
C ALA A 39 -2.16 -21.65 23.68
N GLY A 40 -2.28 -22.40 22.58
CA GLY A 40 -3.43 -22.35 21.67
C GLY A 40 -3.02 -21.95 20.24
N LYS A 41 -3.90 -22.23 19.28
CA LYS A 41 -3.73 -21.81 17.88
C LYS A 41 -4.72 -20.69 17.59
N ALA A 42 -4.26 -19.63 16.94
CA ALA A 42 -5.11 -18.59 16.41
C ALA A 42 -5.26 -18.75 14.89
N GLN A 43 -6.25 -18.09 14.30
CA GLN A 43 -6.52 -18.21 12.86
C GLN A 43 -6.74 -16.85 12.18
N ALA A 44 -6.31 -16.73 10.93
CA ALA A 44 -6.65 -15.62 10.07
C ALA A 44 -7.69 -16.08 9.06
N ALA A 45 -8.80 -15.35 8.93
CA ALA A 45 -9.77 -15.51 7.85
C ALA A 45 -9.40 -14.53 6.73
N ILE A 46 -8.93 -15.06 5.61
CA ILE A 46 -8.54 -14.30 4.43
C ILE A 46 -9.60 -14.54 3.37
N ASN A 47 -10.28 -13.49 2.94
CA ASN A 47 -11.34 -13.58 1.93
C ASN A 47 -10.75 -14.11 0.62
N ILE A 48 -11.32 -15.19 0.08
CA ILE A 48 -10.92 -15.76 -1.21
C ILE A 48 -11.90 -15.49 -2.35
N LYS A 49 -13.02 -14.82 -2.04
CA LYS A 49 -13.95 -14.23 -2.99
C LYS A 49 -14.68 -13.05 -2.33
N SER A 50 -15.16 -12.10 -3.11
CA SER A 50 -16.09 -11.10 -2.62
C SER A 50 -17.52 -11.64 -2.48
N GLY A 51 -18.22 -11.21 -1.43
CA GLY A 51 -19.68 -11.34 -1.33
C GLY A 51 -20.47 -10.27 -2.11
N ASP A 52 -19.80 -9.39 -2.88
CA ASP A 52 -20.49 -8.50 -3.81
C ASP A 52 -20.89 -9.24 -5.09
N THR A 53 -22.19 -9.40 -5.30
CA THR A 53 -22.74 -10.09 -6.47
C THR A 53 -22.69 -9.25 -7.75
N ARG A 54 -22.28 -7.96 -7.69
CA ARG A 54 -22.15 -7.09 -8.87
C ARG A 54 -20.74 -7.05 -9.45
N ASP A 55 -19.73 -7.12 -8.59
CA ASP A 55 -18.33 -7.29 -8.99
C ASP A 55 -17.59 -8.01 -7.87
N SER A 56 -17.32 -9.30 -8.07
CA SER A 56 -16.64 -10.12 -7.06
C SER A 56 -15.16 -10.37 -7.34
N ARG A 57 -14.62 -9.69 -8.34
CA ARG A 57 -13.22 -9.86 -8.75
C ARG A 57 -12.30 -9.35 -7.65
N LEU A 58 -11.30 -10.16 -7.36
CA LEU A 58 -10.22 -9.79 -6.45
C LEU A 58 -9.09 -9.17 -7.23
N VAL A 59 -8.43 -8.20 -6.62
CA VAL A 59 -7.14 -7.69 -7.06
C VAL A 59 -6.10 -8.03 -6.01
N TYR A 60 -4.89 -8.32 -6.44
CA TYR A 60 -3.80 -8.66 -5.54
C TYR A 60 -2.45 -8.16 -6.04
N TRP A 61 -1.54 -7.97 -5.10
CA TRP A 61 -0.13 -7.68 -5.34
C TRP A 61 0.71 -8.64 -4.52
N VAL A 62 1.67 -9.29 -5.18
CA VAL A 62 2.74 -10.04 -4.52
C VAL A 62 4.02 -9.24 -4.71
N VAL A 63 4.61 -8.79 -3.62
CA VAL A 63 5.91 -8.11 -3.60
C VAL A 63 6.94 -9.13 -3.13
N PRO A 64 7.71 -9.77 -4.03
CA PRO A 64 8.56 -10.91 -3.69
C PRO A 64 9.85 -10.53 -2.96
N ALA A 65 10.27 -9.28 -3.06
CA ALA A 65 11.43 -8.73 -2.37
C ALA A 65 11.06 -7.35 -1.85
N LEU A 66 10.37 -7.30 -0.71
CA LEU A 66 9.94 -6.03 -0.13
C LEU A 66 11.17 -5.22 0.30
N ASP A 67 11.28 -4.00 -0.22
CA ASP A 67 12.28 -3.01 0.21
C ASP A 67 11.56 -1.74 0.67
N HIS A 68 11.15 -1.72 1.95
CA HIS A 68 10.30 -0.67 2.50
C HIS A 68 10.65 -0.38 3.97
N PRO A 69 10.65 0.90 4.43
CA PRO A 69 11.02 1.27 5.80
C PRO A 69 10.17 0.60 6.90
N ILE A 70 8.97 0.10 6.56
CA ILE A 70 8.10 -0.65 7.48
C ILE A 70 8.75 -1.92 8.05
N ILE A 71 9.71 -2.51 7.34
CA ILE A 71 10.39 -3.76 7.75
C ILE A 71 11.03 -3.59 9.13
N SER A 72 11.78 -2.51 9.34
CA SER A 72 12.44 -2.23 10.62
C SER A 72 11.44 -2.11 11.78
N GLU A 73 10.26 -1.54 11.50
CA GLU A 73 9.21 -1.38 12.50
C GLU A 73 8.53 -2.73 12.82
N LEU A 74 8.31 -3.57 11.80
CA LEU A 74 7.76 -4.93 11.97
C LEU A 74 8.72 -5.85 12.74
N GLN A 75 10.02 -5.78 12.45
CA GLN A 75 11.03 -6.59 13.14
C GLN A 75 11.08 -6.31 14.63
N ALA A 76 10.91 -5.05 15.01
CA ALA A 76 10.91 -4.59 16.40
C ALA A 76 9.68 -5.01 17.22
N LEU A 77 8.64 -5.57 16.58
CA LEU A 77 7.47 -6.08 17.29
C LEU A 77 7.81 -7.37 18.06
N GLU A 78 7.28 -7.49 19.26
CA GLU A 78 7.24 -8.77 19.98
C GLU A 78 6.22 -9.73 19.35
N ASP A 79 6.29 -11.02 19.66
CA ASP A 79 5.28 -11.98 19.19
C ASP A 79 3.89 -11.69 19.79
N GLY A 80 2.85 -11.83 18.97
CA GLY A 80 1.47 -11.57 19.37
C GLY A 80 0.79 -10.44 18.61
N PHE A 81 -0.42 -10.09 19.09
CA PHE A 81 -1.24 -9.04 18.49
C PHE A 81 -0.91 -7.67 19.08
N HIS A 82 -0.62 -6.73 18.19
CA HIS A 82 -0.37 -5.32 18.49
C HIS A 82 -1.54 -4.49 17.99
N SER A 83 -2.32 -3.94 18.92
CA SER A 83 -3.43 -3.06 18.57
C SER A 83 -2.90 -1.76 17.96
N LEU A 84 -3.46 -1.39 16.81
CA LEU A 84 -3.26 -0.10 16.16
C LEU A 84 -4.55 0.73 16.21
N GLN A 85 -5.57 0.34 16.99
CA GLN A 85 -6.80 1.11 17.11
C GLN A 85 -6.54 2.49 17.73
N GLY A 86 -7.06 3.56 17.12
CA GLY A 86 -6.97 4.92 17.68
C GLY A 86 -5.54 5.49 17.81
N ALA A 87 -4.53 4.79 17.30
CA ALA A 87 -3.14 5.21 17.35
C ALA A 87 -2.94 6.58 16.69
N SER A 88 -2.57 7.58 17.50
CA SER A 88 -2.26 8.96 17.11
C SER A 88 -0.76 9.29 17.17
N GLY A 89 0.07 8.39 17.70
CA GLY A 89 1.53 8.54 17.75
C GLY A 89 2.19 8.23 16.41
N ARG A 90 3.28 8.94 16.07
CA ARG A 90 4.03 8.78 14.80
C ARG A 90 4.45 7.34 14.51
N GLN A 91 5.03 6.64 15.49
CA GLN A 91 5.50 5.25 15.33
C GLN A 91 4.35 4.28 15.04
N SER A 92 3.26 4.36 15.81
CA SER A 92 2.06 3.56 15.55
C SER A 92 1.33 3.97 14.27
N GLY A 93 1.54 5.19 13.77
CA GLY A 93 1.02 5.67 12.50
C GLY A 93 1.75 5.09 11.28
N ASN A 94 3.06 4.87 11.40
CA ASN A 94 3.90 4.28 10.36
C ASN A 94 3.67 2.76 10.17
N LEU A 95 3.35 2.06 11.26
CA LEU A 95 3.00 0.64 11.22
C LEU A 95 1.68 0.34 10.51
N ARG A 96 0.80 1.32 10.27
CA ARG A 96 -0.52 1.10 9.68
C ARG A 96 -0.42 0.91 8.17
N LEU A 97 -1.14 -0.06 7.61
CA LEU A 97 -1.17 -0.23 6.16
C LEU A 97 -2.18 0.71 5.50
N ASP A 98 -1.75 1.29 4.39
CA ASP A 98 -2.58 2.10 3.50
C ASP A 98 -2.08 1.89 2.06
N TYR A 99 -2.89 1.26 1.22
CA TYR A 99 -2.51 0.88 -0.15
C TYR A 99 -2.30 2.11 -1.03
N ILE A 100 -3.00 3.20 -0.72
CA ILE A 100 -2.92 4.45 -1.47
C ILE A 100 -1.74 5.27 -0.95
N ARG A 101 -1.66 5.49 0.37
CA ARG A 101 -0.71 6.46 0.96
C ARG A 101 0.61 5.85 1.40
N GLY A 102 0.65 4.54 1.59
CA GLY A 102 1.79 3.83 2.19
C GLY A 102 2.94 3.56 1.24
N ASN A 103 2.75 3.69 -0.08
CA ASN A 103 3.78 3.36 -1.09
C ASN A 103 4.32 1.93 -0.96
N LEU A 104 3.43 0.98 -0.67
CA LEU A 104 3.75 -0.43 -0.41
C LEU A 104 4.01 -1.23 -1.69
N PHE A 105 3.48 -0.76 -2.82
CA PHE A 105 3.58 -1.39 -4.13
C PHE A 105 3.26 -0.37 -5.23
N GLN A 106 3.60 -0.71 -6.47
CA GLN A 106 3.21 0.06 -7.65
C GLN A 106 1.85 -0.41 -8.16
N LYS A 107 0.96 0.54 -8.51
CA LYS A 107 -0.42 0.21 -8.93
C LYS A 107 -0.44 -0.85 -10.03
N ARG A 108 0.38 -0.67 -11.07
CA ARG A 108 0.44 -1.52 -12.27
C ARG A 108 1.00 -2.93 -12.07
N THR A 109 1.67 -3.22 -10.96
CA THR A 109 2.19 -4.58 -10.70
C THR A 109 1.13 -5.52 -10.14
N GLY A 110 -0.09 -4.99 -9.91
CA GLY A 110 -1.22 -5.75 -9.46
C GLY A 110 -1.78 -6.66 -10.55
N ARG A 111 -2.55 -7.65 -10.11
CA ARG A 111 -3.26 -8.56 -11.00
C ARG A 111 -4.70 -8.67 -10.53
N ILE A 112 -5.62 -8.72 -11.49
CA ILE A 112 -7.01 -9.06 -11.24
C ILE A 112 -7.20 -10.56 -11.44
N LEU A 113 -8.03 -11.16 -10.60
CA LEU A 113 -8.51 -12.52 -10.80
C LEU A 113 -9.90 -12.45 -11.42
N PRO A 114 -10.13 -13.10 -12.58
CA PRO A 114 -11.42 -13.10 -13.25
C PRO A 114 -12.48 -13.78 -12.39
N HIS A 115 -13.74 -13.49 -12.69
CA HIS A 115 -14.88 -14.10 -12.01
C HIS A 115 -15.11 -15.53 -12.52
N ASP A 116 -15.24 -16.50 -11.60
CA ASP A 116 -15.95 -17.78 -11.78
C ASP A 116 -15.68 -18.53 -13.11
N ILE A 117 -14.42 -18.71 -13.51
CA ILE A 117 -14.07 -19.62 -14.62
C ILE A 117 -13.77 -21.02 -14.05
N PRO A 118 -14.51 -22.08 -14.45
CA PRO A 118 -14.17 -23.45 -14.08
C PRO A 118 -12.77 -23.83 -14.58
N GLY A 119 -11.90 -24.35 -13.70
CA GLY A 119 -10.55 -24.81 -14.04
C GLY A 119 -9.59 -24.75 -12.85
N GLU A 120 -8.44 -25.41 -12.97
CA GLU A 120 -7.29 -25.23 -12.07
C GLU A 120 -6.59 -23.89 -12.40
N ASN A 121 -6.07 -23.16 -11.42
CA ASN A 121 -5.33 -21.87 -11.58
C ASN A 121 -6.17 -20.60 -11.81
N ASN A 122 -7.41 -20.54 -11.31
CA ASN A 122 -8.33 -19.42 -11.59
C ASN A 122 -8.78 -18.64 -10.35
N ASP A 123 -8.31 -18.98 -9.15
CA ASP A 123 -8.70 -18.31 -7.93
C ASP A 123 -7.49 -17.81 -7.13
N ILE A 124 -7.77 -17.05 -6.06
CA ILE A 124 -6.70 -16.49 -5.22
C ILE A 124 -6.01 -17.58 -4.38
N ILE A 125 -6.64 -18.75 -4.22
CA ILE A 125 -6.04 -19.88 -3.52
C ILE A 125 -4.80 -20.34 -4.29
N ASP A 126 -4.86 -20.41 -5.62
CA ASP A 126 -3.73 -20.80 -6.46
C ASP A 126 -2.53 -19.85 -6.33
N VAL A 127 -2.77 -18.59 -5.99
CA VAL A 127 -1.73 -17.59 -5.70
C VAL A 127 -1.21 -17.75 -4.26
N LEU A 128 -2.11 -17.90 -3.29
CA LEU A 128 -1.75 -17.89 -1.87
C LEU A 128 -1.13 -19.20 -1.38
N LYS A 129 -1.57 -20.36 -1.90
CA LYS A 129 -1.06 -21.69 -1.50
C LYS A 129 0.46 -21.80 -1.57
N PRO A 130 1.12 -21.59 -2.73
CA PRO A 130 2.58 -21.74 -2.80
C PRO A 130 3.32 -20.77 -1.87
N ILE A 131 2.79 -19.56 -1.67
CA ILE A 131 3.38 -18.54 -0.79
C ILE A 131 3.25 -18.96 0.69
N ILE A 132 2.09 -19.47 1.09
CA ILE A 132 1.85 -19.92 2.46
C ILE A 132 2.61 -21.23 2.74
N ASP A 133 2.64 -22.16 1.79
CA ASP A 133 3.41 -23.42 1.87
C ASP A 133 4.91 -23.12 2.04
N GLU A 134 5.43 -22.15 1.29
CA GLU A 134 6.80 -21.66 1.45
C GLU A 134 7.00 -21.06 2.86
N GLY A 135 6.09 -20.19 3.31
CA GLY A 135 6.13 -19.59 4.65
C GLY A 135 6.15 -20.64 5.77
N ILE A 136 5.36 -21.71 5.65
CA ILE A 136 5.33 -22.81 6.62
C ILE A 136 6.62 -23.63 6.55
N SER A 137 7.03 -24.07 5.36
CA SER A 137 8.17 -24.96 5.16
C SER A 137 9.50 -24.32 5.56
N ARG A 138 9.68 -23.03 5.25
CA ARG A 138 10.86 -22.24 5.63
C ARG A 138 10.73 -21.61 7.02
N LYS A 139 9.65 -21.89 7.76
CA LYS A 139 9.40 -21.39 9.13
C LYS A 139 9.46 -19.85 9.22
N ALA A 140 8.92 -19.16 8.21
CA ALA A 140 8.87 -17.72 8.18
C ALA A 140 8.13 -17.12 9.39
N THR A 141 8.48 -15.90 9.76
CA THR A 141 7.62 -15.08 10.63
C THR A 141 6.57 -14.41 9.75
N ILE A 142 5.30 -14.53 10.12
CA ILE A 142 4.18 -13.86 9.44
C ILE A 142 3.71 -12.64 10.24
N TYR A 143 3.42 -11.55 9.53
CA TYR A 143 2.79 -10.35 10.06
C TYR A 143 1.42 -10.16 9.41
N LEU A 144 0.35 -10.39 10.15
CA LEU A 144 -1.03 -10.34 9.65
C LEU A 144 -1.70 -9.03 10.06
N TYR A 145 -2.19 -8.27 9.07
CA TYR A 145 -2.92 -7.02 9.29
C TYR A 145 -4.41 -7.20 9.07
N GLY A 146 -5.21 -6.59 9.94
CA GLY A 146 -6.66 -6.63 9.85
C GLY A 146 -7.32 -6.29 11.18
N SER A 147 -8.57 -6.74 11.32
CA SER A 147 -9.37 -6.58 12.53
C SER A 147 -9.31 -7.85 13.39
N ARG A 148 -8.98 -7.73 14.67
CA ARG A 148 -8.96 -8.87 15.58
C ARG A 148 -10.39 -9.33 15.90
N PHE A 149 -10.62 -10.65 15.93
CA PHE A 149 -11.87 -11.24 16.41
C PHE A 149 -12.17 -10.83 17.85
N ASP A 150 -13.45 -10.71 18.17
CA ASP A 150 -13.92 -10.33 19.51
C ASP A 150 -13.55 -11.38 20.57
N ASP A 151 -13.46 -12.66 20.18
CA ASP A 151 -12.98 -13.74 21.06
C ASP A 151 -11.45 -13.73 21.27
N GLY A 152 -10.75 -12.85 20.56
CA GLY A 152 -9.31 -12.66 20.61
C GLY A 152 -8.49 -13.78 19.99
N LYS A 153 -9.11 -14.76 19.32
CA LYS A 153 -8.47 -15.99 18.78
C LYS A 153 -8.17 -15.92 17.28
N GLY A 154 -8.28 -14.75 16.66
CA GLY A 154 -7.95 -14.62 15.25
C GLY A 154 -8.10 -13.22 14.70
N ILE A 155 -7.96 -13.12 13.39
CA ILE A 155 -7.97 -11.87 12.63
C ILE A 155 -8.74 -12.05 11.31
N HIS A 156 -9.50 -11.05 10.87
CA HIS A 156 -10.16 -10.97 9.56
C HIS A 156 -9.95 -9.60 8.91
N ASN A 157 -10.62 -9.34 7.79
CA ASN A 157 -10.46 -8.12 7.01
C ASN A 157 -8.99 -7.93 6.57
N VAL A 158 -8.37 -9.04 6.16
CA VAL A 158 -6.97 -9.13 5.68
C VAL A 158 -6.90 -8.70 4.20
N HIS A 159 -7.53 -7.58 3.88
CA HIS A 159 -7.59 -6.96 2.55
C HIS A 159 -7.73 -5.44 2.69
N MET A 160 -7.71 -4.70 1.59
CA MET A 160 -7.95 -3.26 1.56
C MET A 160 -9.30 -2.92 2.19
N ASN A 161 -9.31 -2.01 3.17
CA ASN A 161 -10.48 -1.65 3.98
C ASN A 161 -10.87 -0.18 3.75
N GLN A 162 -10.65 0.32 2.53
CA GLN A 162 -11.04 1.65 2.08
C GLN A 162 -11.43 1.64 0.61
N GLY A 163 -12.06 2.71 0.14
CA GLY A 163 -12.46 2.86 -1.26
C GLY A 163 -13.64 1.98 -1.66
N SER A 164 -14.31 1.33 -0.70
CA SER A 164 -15.46 0.47 -0.96
C SER A 164 -16.70 1.32 -1.26
N PRO A 165 -17.49 0.97 -2.30
CA PRO A 165 -18.69 1.73 -2.66
C PRO A 165 -19.96 1.23 -1.93
N ARG A 166 -21.01 2.05 -1.96
CA ARG A 166 -22.39 1.70 -1.57
C ARG A 166 -22.48 1.08 -0.17
N LYS A 167 -23.04 -0.14 -0.05
CA LYS A 167 -23.36 -0.82 1.21
C LYS A 167 -22.12 -1.12 2.08
N PHE A 168 -20.93 -1.12 1.48
CA PHE A 168 -19.65 -1.36 2.15
C PHE A 168 -18.91 -0.05 2.51
N GLN A 169 -19.43 1.12 2.16
CA GLN A 169 -18.83 2.41 2.54
C GLN A 169 -18.70 2.56 4.06
N LYS A 170 -19.62 1.96 4.80
CA LYS A 170 -19.62 1.98 6.26
C LYS A 170 -18.38 1.33 6.86
N ASP A 171 -17.62 0.52 6.13
CA ASP A 171 -16.43 -0.17 6.62
C ASP A 171 -15.13 0.53 6.19
N ASN A 172 -15.23 1.60 5.38
CA ASN A 172 -14.09 2.38 4.94
C ASN A 172 -13.35 3.03 6.12
N GLY A 173 -12.03 2.89 6.13
CA GLY A 173 -11.14 3.54 7.09
C GLY A 173 -9.75 3.81 6.49
N VAL A 174 -9.29 5.05 6.60
CA VAL A 174 -7.92 5.45 6.20
C VAL A 174 -6.89 4.77 7.09
N ARG A 175 -5.79 4.28 6.50
CA ARG A 175 -4.71 3.57 7.22
C ARG A 175 -5.22 2.38 8.04
N GLN A 176 -6.12 1.60 7.47
CA GLN A 176 -6.68 0.41 8.10
C GLN A 176 -6.70 -0.79 7.16
N ASP A 177 -5.91 -0.74 6.10
CA ASP A 177 -5.87 -1.84 5.16
C ASP A 177 -5.27 -3.09 5.82
N GLY A 178 -5.78 -4.24 5.41
CA GLY A 178 -5.25 -5.55 5.76
C GLY A 178 -4.21 -6.03 4.74
N GLY A 179 -3.71 -7.23 4.97
CA GLY A 179 -2.67 -7.85 4.15
C GLY A 179 -1.70 -8.62 5.04
N PHE A 180 -0.67 -9.21 4.46
CA PHE A 180 0.33 -9.89 5.27
C PHE A 180 1.74 -9.85 4.69
N PHE A 181 2.71 -9.97 5.59
CA PHE A 181 4.12 -10.05 5.27
C PHE A 181 4.69 -11.38 5.75
N LEU A 182 5.62 -11.94 4.99
CA LEU A 182 6.43 -13.08 5.38
C LEU A 182 7.89 -12.64 5.46
N GLN A 183 8.47 -12.79 6.64
CA GLN A 183 9.89 -12.61 6.89
C GLN A 183 10.56 -13.98 6.88
N PHE A 184 11.47 -14.17 5.93
CA PHE A 184 12.41 -15.29 5.92
C PHE A 184 13.77 -14.82 6.49
N GLU A 185 14.77 -15.71 6.46
CA GLU A 185 16.12 -15.39 6.95
C GLU A 185 16.83 -14.36 6.05
N ASP A 186 16.59 -14.43 4.75
CA ASP A 186 17.29 -13.71 3.69
C ASP A 186 16.41 -12.72 2.92
N ASP A 187 15.08 -12.89 2.92
CA ASP A 187 14.16 -12.06 2.18
C ASP A 187 12.84 -11.77 2.89
N TRP A 188 12.07 -10.81 2.32
CA TRP A 188 10.73 -10.45 2.76
C TRP A 188 9.77 -10.49 1.59
N LYS A 189 8.60 -11.08 1.81
CA LYS A 189 7.47 -11.04 0.87
C LYS A 189 6.30 -10.29 1.47
N ALA A 190 5.59 -9.52 0.66
CA ALA A 190 4.35 -8.87 1.06
C ALA A 190 3.21 -9.23 0.11
N ILE A 191 2.03 -9.46 0.66
CA ILE A 191 0.83 -9.85 -0.07
C ILE A 191 -0.27 -8.88 0.31
N PHE A 192 -0.83 -8.25 -0.70
CA PHE A 192 -1.89 -7.27 -0.60
C PHE A 192 -3.09 -7.73 -1.42
N LEU A 193 -4.29 -7.60 -0.86
CA LEU A 193 -5.54 -8.07 -1.43
C LEU A 193 -6.56 -6.94 -1.40
N GLY A 194 -7.41 -6.85 -2.40
CA GLY A 194 -8.51 -5.91 -2.46
C GLY A 194 -9.58 -6.38 -3.44
N PHE A 195 -10.60 -5.55 -3.63
CA PHE A 195 -11.65 -5.80 -4.60
C PHE A 195 -11.48 -4.88 -5.81
N ALA A 196 -11.72 -5.41 -7.01
CA ALA A 196 -11.56 -4.66 -8.26
C ALA A 196 -12.36 -3.35 -8.29
N SER A 197 -13.50 -3.33 -7.60
CA SER A 197 -14.41 -2.18 -7.49
C SER A 197 -13.97 -1.11 -6.48
N GLN A 198 -12.89 -1.32 -5.71
CA GLN A 198 -12.42 -0.33 -4.75
C GLN A 198 -11.70 0.82 -5.45
N ALA A 199 -11.95 2.04 -4.97
CA ALA A 199 -11.37 3.25 -5.52
C ALA A 199 -9.86 3.34 -5.27
N VAL A 200 -9.12 3.86 -6.26
CA VAL A 200 -7.67 4.08 -6.15
C VAL A 200 -7.31 5.36 -5.41
N HIS A 201 -8.28 6.25 -5.20
CA HIS A 201 -8.18 7.44 -4.34
C HIS A 201 -9.31 7.47 -3.34
N THR A 202 -8.99 7.88 -2.11
CA THR A 202 -9.97 7.98 -1.03
C THR A 202 -9.77 9.24 -0.21
N LYS A 203 -10.81 9.67 0.50
CA LYS A 203 -10.79 10.86 1.34
C LYS A 203 -9.93 10.67 2.59
N ASP A 204 -9.02 11.60 2.88
CA ASP A 204 -8.14 11.54 4.06
C ASP A 204 -8.88 11.85 5.38
N GLY A 205 -9.71 12.89 5.39
CA GLY A 205 -10.29 13.48 6.60
C GLY A 205 -11.82 13.39 6.68
N PRO A 206 -12.42 13.78 7.81
CA PRO A 206 -13.86 13.76 8.00
C PRO A 206 -14.61 14.76 7.09
N PRO A 207 -15.93 14.57 6.89
CA PRO A 207 -16.69 13.34 7.19
C PRO A 207 -16.32 12.19 6.24
N ASN A 208 -16.48 10.94 6.70
CA ASN A 208 -16.26 9.71 5.92
C ASN A 208 -14.84 9.51 5.35
N PRO A 209 -13.81 9.46 6.21
CA PRO A 209 -12.47 9.11 5.77
C PRO A 209 -12.46 7.70 5.16
N GLY A 210 -11.78 7.54 4.03
CA GLY A 210 -11.65 6.28 3.30
C GLY A 210 -12.70 6.10 2.20
N ASP A 211 -13.69 7.00 2.08
CA ASP A 211 -14.65 6.96 0.97
C ASP A 211 -13.99 7.31 -0.37
N PRO A 212 -14.45 6.72 -1.48
CA PRO A 212 -14.00 7.05 -2.84
C PRO A 212 -14.04 8.55 -3.16
N ILE A 213 -13.00 9.03 -3.84
CA ILE A 213 -12.97 10.39 -4.39
C ILE A 213 -12.52 10.41 -5.86
N PRO A 214 -13.10 11.30 -6.70
CA PRO A 214 -14.28 12.12 -6.43
C PRO A 214 -15.54 11.28 -6.13
N GLN A 215 -16.59 11.86 -5.54
CA GLN A 215 -17.79 11.09 -5.12
C GLN A 215 -18.47 10.33 -6.27
N CYS A 216 -18.39 10.85 -7.48
CA CYS A 216 -18.89 10.24 -8.71
C CYS A 216 -17.76 10.19 -9.74
N GLY A 217 -17.69 9.10 -10.52
CA GLY A 217 -16.68 8.94 -11.57
C GLY A 217 -15.26 8.69 -11.06
N TYR A 218 -15.10 8.28 -9.80
CA TYR A 218 -13.81 7.81 -9.30
C TYR A 218 -13.34 6.58 -10.08
N LYS A 219 -12.03 6.45 -10.20
CA LYS A 219 -11.38 5.29 -10.79
C LYS A 219 -11.20 4.19 -9.73
N THR A 220 -11.30 2.96 -10.18
CA THR A 220 -11.19 1.74 -9.39
C THR A 220 -10.00 0.92 -9.85
N TRP A 221 -9.60 -0.10 -9.10
CA TRP A 221 -8.53 -1.00 -9.54
C TRP A 221 -8.82 -1.67 -10.89
N ALA A 222 -10.09 -1.95 -11.19
CA ALA A 222 -10.49 -2.49 -12.49
C ALA A 222 -10.08 -1.59 -13.66
N ASP A 223 -10.23 -0.26 -13.54
CA ASP A 223 -9.87 0.71 -14.59
C ASP A 223 -8.39 0.63 -15.02
N PHE A 224 -7.51 0.07 -14.17
CA PHE A 224 -6.07 -0.01 -14.42
C PHE A 224 -5.57 -1.45 -14.64
N LEU A 225 -6.25 -2.45 -14.08
CA LEU A 225 -5.74 -3.83 -14.00
C LEU A 225 -6.57 -4.84 -14.80
N ASP A 226 -7.80 -4.50 -15.16
CA ASP A 226 -8.69 -5.41 -15.86
C ASP A 226 -8.22 -5.64 -17.30
N PRO A 227 -7.89 -6.88 -17.70
CA PRO A 227 -7.49 -7.17 -19.08
C PRO A 227 -8.63 -6.96 -20.09
N GLU A 228 -9.90 -6.91 -19.65
CA GLU A 228 -11.03 -6.59 -20.53
C GLU A 228 -11.08 -5.09 -20.88
N VAL A 229 -10.45 -4.22 -20.08
CA VAL A 229 -10.29 -2.80 -20.42
C VAL A 229 -9.16 -2.67 -21.47
N PRO A 230 -9.42 -2.03 -22.63
CA PRO A 230 -8.42 -1.87 -23.69
C PRO A 230 -7.08 -1.34 -23.15
N ALA A 231 -5.97 -1.89 -23.64
CA ALA A 231 -4.64 -1.55 -23.15
C ALA A 231 -4.33 -0.04 -23.26
N GLU A 232 -4.78 0.60 -24.34
CA GLU A 232 -4.66 2.05 -24.55
C GLU A 232 -5.47 2.85 -23.51
N GLU A 233 -6.68 2.39 -23.16
CA GLU A 233 -7.50 3.03 -22.13
C GLU A 233 -6.85 2.90 -20.75
N ARG A 234 -6.28 1.72 -20.42
CA ARG A 234 -5.53 1.52 -19.18
C ARG A 234 -4.29 2.40 -19.10
N GLU A 235 -3.56 2.55 -20.22
CA GLU A 235 -2.41 3.45 -20.32
C GLU A 235 -2.83 4.91 -20.10
N ASN A 236 -3.90 5.34 -20.78
CA ASN A 236 -4.45 6.70 -20.63
C ASN A 236 -4.93 6.96 -19.20
N ASN A 237 -5.60 6.00 -18.56
CA ASN A 237 -6.03 6.09 -17.18
C ASN A 237 -4.83 6.32 -16.25
N ASP A 238 -3.75 5.53 -16.41
CA ASP A 238 -2.57 5.65 -15.56
C ASP A 238 -1.74 6.91 -15.82
N VAL A 239 -1.58 7.33 -17.07
CA VAL A 239 -0.90 8.61 -17.39
C VAL A 239 -1.71 9.79 -16.88
N THR A 240 -3.04 9.72 -16.89
CA THR A 240 -3.91 10.77 -16.33
C THR A 240 -3.88 10.80 -14.80
N ASP A 241 -3.81 9.63 -14.15
CA ASP A 241 -3.76 9.52 -12.69
C ASP A 241 -2.36 9.80 -12.11
N THR A 242 -1.32 9.41 -12.85
CA THR A 242 0.10 9.58 -12.50
C THR A 242 0.85 10.28 -13.67
N PRO A 243 0.53 11.55 -13.97
CA PRO A 243 1.18 12.30 -15.04
C PRO A 243 2.63 12.69 -14.73
N VAL A 244 3.00 12.73 -13.44
CA VAL A 244 4.33 13.13 -12.98
C VAL A 244 4.87 12.09 -12.01
N LEU A 245 6.12 11.67 -12.24
CA LEU A 245 6.84 10.75 -11.36
C LEU A 245 7.84 11.50 -10.48
N ILE A 246 8.12 10.91 -9.33
CA ILE A 246 9.34 11.18 -8.57
C ILE A 246 10.36 10.16 -9.10
N SER A 247 11.28 10.60 -9.95
CA SER A 247 12.27 9.72 -10.57
C SER A 247 13.54 9.60 -9.72
N GLN A 248 13.90 10.64 -8.98
CA GLN A 248 15.06 10.62 -8.07
C GLN A 248 14.83 11.49 -6.83
N ALA A 249 15.64 11.29 -5.80
CA ALA A 249 15.69 12.17 -4.64
C ALA A 249 17.10 12.27 -4.06
N LEU A 250 17.52 13.49 -3.70
CA LEU A 250 18.66 13.74 -2.83
C LEU A 250 18.17 13.73 -1.38
N VAL A 251 18.30 12.57 -0.73
CA VAL A 251 17.78 12.33 0.64
C VAL A 251 18.84 12.51 1.73
N ASN A 252 20.11 12.64 1.35
CA ASN A 252 21.23 12.81 2.28
C ASN A 252 22.26 13.76 1.64
N PRO A 253 21.98 15.08 1.62
CA PRO A 253 22.91 16.06 1.08
C PRO A 253 24.21 16.12 1.91
N PRO A 254 25.33 16.60 1.34
CA PRO A 254 26.58 16.73 2.09
C PRO A 254 26.48 17.83 3.15
N GLY A 255 26.98 17.55 4.35
CA GLY A 255 26.98 18.51 5.46
C GLY A 255 25.67 18.52 6.24
N PRO A 256 25.57 19.34 7.30
CA PRO A 256 24.42 19.31 8.20
C PRO A 256 23.16 19.89 7.56
N ASP A 257 22.01 19.30 7.88
CA ASP A 257 20.71 19.72 7.38
C ASP A 257 20.44 21.23 7.62
N ASN A 258 19.83 21.88 6.62
CA ASN A 258 19.32 23.25 6.69
C ASN A 258 20.35 24.34 7.07
N GLN A 259 21.65 24.11 6.83
CA GLN A 259 22.66 25.15 7.00
C GLN A 259 22.75 26.09 5.78
N PRO A 260 22.95 27.41 5.98
CA PRO A 260 23.18 28.35 4.89
C PRO A 260 24.35 27.92 4.00
N GLY A 261 24.13 27.84 2.69
CA GLY A 261 25.14 27.45 1.71
C GLY A 261 25.26 25.94 1.46
N ILE A 262 24.58 25.11 2.24
CA ILE A 262 24.45 23.67 1.99
C ILE A 262 23.28 23.40 1.05
N LYS A 263 23.45 22.48 0.10
CA LYS A 263 22.38 22.07 -0.80
C LYS A 263 21.33 21.31 0.04
N PRO A 264 20.06 21.75 0.11
CA PRO A 264 19.05 21.03 0.89
C PRO A 264 18.67 19.73 0.17
N GLU A 265 17.87 18.91 0.86
CA GLU A 265 17.19 17.78 0.25
C GLU A 265 16.36 18.23 -0.96
N ALA A 266 16.27 17.35 -1.96
CA ALA A 266 15.60 17.66 -3.20
C ALA A 266 14.93 16.41 -3.79
N VAL A 267 13.89 16.64 -4.58
CA VAL A 267 13.25 15.61 -5.41
C VAL A 267 13.39 15.98 -6.88
N PHE A 268 13.44 14.97 -7.73
CA PHE A 268 13.50 15.14 -9.17
C PHE A 268 12.20 14.62 -9.77
N LEU A 269 11.50 15.49 -10.47
CA LEU A 269 10.19 15.18 -11.04
C LEU A 269 10.26 15.07 -12.56
N THR A 270 9.60 14.05 -13.10
CA THR A 270 9.57 13.75 -14.54
C THR A 270 8.14 13.73 -15.02
N ASN A 271 7.84 14.49 -16.09
CA ASN A 271 6.53 14.51 -16.72
C ASN A 271 6.44 13.39 -17.76
N ARG A 272 5.42 12.54 -17.63
CA ARG A 272 5.12 11.41 -18.53
C ARG A 272 4.17 11.77 -19.66
N THR A 273 3.59 12.96 -19.61
CA THR A 273 2.58 13.39 -20.58
C THR A 273 3.22 14.11 -21.76
N ALA A 274 2.50 14.13 -22.88
CA ALA A 274 2.85 14.91 -24.07
C ALA A 274 2.56 16.42 -23.92
N GLN A 275 2.07 16.87 -22.76
CA GLN A 275 1.70 18.26 -22.51
C GLN A 275 2.49 18.82 -21.33
N THR A 276 2.64 20.14 -21.27
CA THR A 276 3.22 20.79 -20.08
C THR A 276 2.27 20.61 -18.89
N VAL A 277 2.80 20.16 -17.75
CA VAL A 277 2.04 20.03 -16.50
C VAL A 277 2.32 21.24 -15.62
N ASP A 278 1.24 21.90 -15.16
CA ASP A 278 1.28 22.94 -14.13
C ASP A 278 1.29 22.29 -12.74
N LEU A 279 2.31 22.63 -11.95
CA LEU A 279 2.53 22.12 -10.60
C LEU A 279 2.08 23.11 -9.51
N THR A 280 1.39 24.18 -9.87
CA THR A 280 0.88 25.17 -8.91
C THR A 280 -0.01 24.50 -7.85
N GLY A 281 0.32 24.68 -6.57
CA GLY A 281 -0.38 24.08 -5.44
C GLY A 281 -0.04 22.60 -5.16
N TRP A 282 0.80 21.97 -5.98
CA TRP A 282 1.27 20.60 -5.74
C TRP A 282 2.26 20.56 -4.57
N LYS A 283 2.35 19.40 -3.91
CA LYS A 283 3.13 19.25 -2.68
C LYS A 283 3.97 17.99 -2.68
N ILE A 284 5.17 18.08 -2.11
CA ILE A 284 5.97 16.92 -1.70
C ILE A 284 5.74 16.70 -0.22
N ARG A 285 5.37 15.47 0.16
CA ARG A 285 5.07 15.10 1.56
C ARG A 285 5.95 13.94 1.99
N ASN A 286 6.57 14.05 3.16
CA ASN A 286 7.33 12.96 3.77
C ASN A 286 6.43 12.02 4.59
N GLN A 287 7.01 10.90 5.06
CA GLN A 287 6.32 9.92 5.90
C GLN A 287 5.73 10.52 7.19
N ALA A 288 6.38 11.53 7.76
CA ALA A 288 5.93 12.21 8.98
C ALA A 288 4.76 13.19 8.75
N GLY A 289 4.33 13.36 7.50
CA GLY A 289 3.25 14.27 7.09
C GLY A 289 3.67 15.73 6.91
N GLN A 290 4.96 16.05 7.06
CA GLN A 290 5.49 17.38 6.71
C GLN A 290 5.54 17.50 5.19
N PHE A 291 5.45 18.72 4.68
CA PHE A 291 5.40 18.95 3.26
C PHE A 291 6.09 20.24 2.83
N GLU A 292 6.53 20.24 1.58
CA GLU A 292 6.94 21.41 0.81
C GLU A 292 5.90 21.63 -0.28
N GLU A 293 5.41 22.86 -0.42
CA GLU A 293 4.60 23.24 -1.58
C GLU A 293 5.53 23.65 -2.73
N LEU A 294 5.28 23.12 -3.92
CA LEU A 294 6.10 23.42 -5.08
C LEU A 294 5.95 24.91 -5.47
N PRO A 295 7.01 25.55 -6.01
CA PRO A 295 6.98 26.98 -6.32
C PRO A 295 5.79 27.36 -7.20
N SER A 296 5.16 28.50 -6.90
CA SER A 296 4.04 29.01 -7.70
C SER A 296 4.47 29.23 -9.17
N GLY A 297 3.65 28.77 -10.12
CA GLY A 297 3.96 28.81 -11.55
C GLY A 297 5.02 27.78 -12.00
N ALA A 298 5.43 26.85 -11.14
CA ALA A 298 6.30 25.76 -11.54
C ALA A 298 5.61 24.88 -12.58
N THR A 299 6.31 24.61 -13.68
CA THR A 299 5.86 23.70 -14.72
C THR A 299 6.91 22.63 -15.04
N LEU A 300 6.43 21.52 -15.59
CA LEU A 300 7.24 20.49 -16.26
C LEU A 300 6.83 20.40 -17.71
N THR A 301 7.77 20.58 -18.63
CA THR A 301 7.55 20.39 -20.07
C THR A 301 7.27 18.92 -20.39
N ALA A 302 6.59 18.66 -21.51
CA ALA A 302 6.32 17.32 -22.02
C ALA A 302 7.61 16.50 -22.17
N GLU A 303 7.54 15.19 -21.85
CA GLU A 303 8.62 14.20 -22.06
C GLU A 303 10.03 14.69 -21.68
N GLY A 304 10.10 15.52 -20.63
CA GLY A 304 11.30 16.26 -20.26
C GLY A 304 12.26 15.48 -19.37
N VAL A 305 13.53 15.88 -19.40
CA VAL A 305 14.53 15.52 -18.37
C VAL A 305 13.98 15.86 -16.98
N SER A 306 14.28 15.02 -15.99
CA SER A 306 13.85 15.23 -14.60
C SER A 306 14.29 16.61 -14.10
N LYS A 307 13.36 17.36 -13.50
CA LYS A 307 13.63 18.70 -12.94
C LYS A 307 13.75 18.62 -11.43
N GLU A 308 14.80 19.25 -10.90
CA GLU A 308 15.07 19.32 -9.46
C GLU A 308 14.13 20.33 -8.76
N PHE A 309 13.56 19.92 -7.63
CA PHE A 309 12.80 20.74 -6.70
C PHE A 309 13.36 20.56 -5.29
N ARG A 310 13.80 21.65 -4.67
CA ARG A 310 14.30 21.65 -3.28
C ARG A 310 13.13 21.55 -2.31
N VAL A 311 13.34 20.85 -1.20
CA VAL A 311 12.28 20.58 -0.21
C VAL A 311 12.69 20.92 1.23
N PRO A 312 13.16 22.15 1.52
CA PRO A 312 13.71 22.51 2.83
C PRO A 312 12.72 22.37 4.00
N ASN A 313 11.40 22.46 3.75
CA ASN A 313 10.38 22.29 4.78
C ASN A 313 9.82 20.85 4.86
N CYS A 314 10.36 19.93 4.06
CA CYS A 314 9.98 18.52 4.03
C CYS A 314 11.24 17.63 4.19
N PRO A 315 11.79 17.52 5.41
CA PRO A 315 13.00 16.75 5.66
C PRO A 315 12.87 15.31 5.16
N LEU A 316 13.92 14.82 4.50
CA LEU A 316 13.99 13.44 4.01
C LEU A 316 14.94 12.64 4.91
N SER A 317 14.44 11.60 5.56
CA SER A 317 15.17 10.86 6.58
C SER A 317 16.30 10.02 6.01
N ASN A 318 17.51 10.20 6.52
CA ASN A 318 18.64 9.31 6.22
C ASN A 318 18.50 7.88 6.78
N GLN A 319 17.44 7.60 7.56
CA GLN A 319 17.11 6.24 8.03
C GLN A 319 16.16 5.49 7.07
N GLY A 320 15.90 6.05 5.89
CA GLY A 320 14.86 5.57 5.00
C GLY A 320 13.53 6.25 5.29
N GLY A 321 12.63 6.20 4.31
CA GLY A 321 11.33 6.83 4.43
C GLY A 321 10.51 6.73 3.15
N VAL A 322 9.44 7.52 3.14
CA VAL A 322 8.47 7.59 2.05
C VAL A 322 8.36 9.04 1.57
N ILE A 323 8.34 9.23 0.25
CA ILE A 323 8.12 10.51 -0.42
C ILE A 323 6.85 10.41 -1.25
N THR A 324 5.90 11.31 -1.05
CA THR A 324 4.63 11.34 -1.78
C THR A 324 4.48 12.66 -2.52
N LEU A 325 4.14 12.60 -3.81
CA LEU A 325 3.73 13.74 -4.62
C LEU A 325 2.21 13.87 -4.58
N LEU A 326 1.72 15.03 -4.17
CA LEU A 326 0.30 15.37 -4.14
C LEU A 326 0.01 16.46 -5.17
N ASN A 327 -1.11 16.36 -5.88
CA ASN A 327 -1.58 17.45 -6.74
C ASN A 327 -2.23 18.58 -5.91
N ALA A 328 -2.66 19.65 -6.59
CA ALA A 328 -3.31 20.80 -5.97
C ALA A 328 -4.59 20.45 -5.19
N GLN A 329 -5.28 19.37 -5.56
CA GLN A 329 -6.48 18.86 -4.88
C GLN A 329 -6.13 17.97 -3.67
N GLY A 330 -4.84 17.68 -3.44
CA GLY A 330 -4.35 16.83 -2.37
C GLY A 330 -4.38 15.33 -2.68
N PHE A 331 -4.67 14.92 -3.91
CA PHE A 331 -4.63 13.52 -4.31
C PHE A 331 -3.19 13.08 -4.52
N LYS A 332 -2.89 11.84 -4.14
CA LYS A 332 -1.60 11.24 -4.44
C LYS A 332 -1.48 11.04 -5.95
N VAL A 333 -0.46 11.65 -6.54
CA VAL A 333 -0.12 11.44 -7.95
C VAL A 333 0.88 10.30 -8.09
N HIS A 334 1.95 10.36 -7.29
CA HIS A 334 3.01 9.37 -7.26
C HIS A 334 3.61 9.27 -5.86
N GLY A 335 4.35 8.20 -5.59
CA GLY A 335 5.15 8.12 -4.37
C GLY A 335 6.15 6.98 -4.45
N VAL A 336 7.19 7.11 -3.63
CA VAL A 336 8.34 6.20 -3.58
C VAL A 336 8.73 5.96 -2.14
N SER A 337 9.30 4.79 -1.88
CA SER A 337 9.99 4.47 -0.62
C SER A 337 11.48 4.30 -0.88
N TYR A 338 12.27 4.57 0.15
CA TYR A 338 13.70 4.30 0.13
C TYR A 338 14.17 3.84 1.50
N THR A 339 15.25 3.06 1.53
CA THR A 339 15.81 2.51 2.77
C THR A 339 17.02 3.28 3.26
N LYS A 340 17.38 3.01 4.53
CA LYS A 340 18.63 3.48 5.13
C LYS A 340 19.85 3.13 4.28
N VAL A 341 19.85 1.96 3.62
CA VAL A 341 20.97 1.53 2.76
C VAL A 341 21.10 2.46 1.56
N GLN A 342 19.98 2.77 0.89
CA GLN A 342 19.96 3.71 -0.24
C GLN A 342 20.32 5.15 0.18
N ALA A 343 19.90 5.57 1.37
CA ALA A 343 20.19 6.91 1.90
C ALA A 343 21.63 7.08 2.46
N LYS A 344 22.41 6.00 2.57
CA LYS A 344 23.69 6.00 3.30
C LYS A 344 24.75 6.93 2.72
N ARG A 345 24.78 7.11 1.39
CA ARG A 345 25.84 7.84 0.70
C ARG A 345 25.49 9.32 0.57
N GLU A 346 26.20 10.18 1.30
CA GLU A 346 26.06 11.63 1.19
C GLU A 346 26.27 12.14 -0.25
N GLY A 347 25.49 13.14 -0.63
CA GLY A 347 25.55 13.80 -1.94
C GLY A 347 25.09 12.97 -3.13
N SER A 348 24.69 11.71 -2.91
CA SER A 348 24.20 10.84 -3.97
C SER A 348 22.69 10.91 -4.08
N VAL A 349 22.18 10.83 -5.31
CA VAL A 349 20.75 10.73 -5.58
C VAL A 349 20.31 9.27 -5.53
N VAL A 350 19.20 9.01 -4.85
CA VAL A 350 18.47 7.74 -4.95
C VAL A 350 17.63 7.80 -6.21
N SER A 351 17.71 6.77 -7.06
CA SER A 351 16.90 6.67 -8.27
C SER A 351 15.77 5.68 -8.06
N PHE A 352 14.61 5.99 -8.64
CA PHE A 352 13.40 5.20 -8.56
C PHE A 352 12.98 4.89 -10.01
N GLU A 353 13.04 3.62 -10.38
CA GLU A 353 12.64 3.13 -11.71
C GLU A 353 11.14 2.85 -11.79
#